data_AF-A0A9P9D1I8-F1
#
_entry.id   AF-A0A9P9D1I8-F1
#
_cell.length_a   1.000
_cell.length_b   1.000
_cell.length_c   1.000
_cell.angle_alpha   90.00
_cell.angle_beta   90.00
_cell.angle_gamma   90.00
#
_symmetry.space_group_name_H-M   'P 1'
#
loop_
_entity.id
_entity.type
_entity.pdbx_description
1 polymer ?
#
loop_
_entity_poly.entity_id
_entity_poly.type
_entity_poly.pdbx_seq_one_letter_code
_entity_poly.pdbx_strand_id
1 'polypeptide(L)'
;MPPIRTAKNNTFSGAQAPADNLPKRMLLKSIPKGVKDARFGSSDHDWDGKYEQVIGMSTRNIVFGSRFVLTDDHIDDILALGSPICKKIVHFIFIYEDVGYGARNNAESLTNEAVVRLGKSCANLKKVQLQATSHVTDDGLLGLFQNCPNLTSVELTGTSRGSGDSLSGTALDELREHPEWVPKLKKLILGEGEHNKLFMKAMRALTKERPGLTVTLLQRHEVKKWGDWELEETKIEYKKGRVAW
;
A
#
# COMPACT_ATOMS: atom_id res chain seq x y z
N MET A 1 86.47 26.14 -30.18
CA MET A 1 87.17 24.90 -30.60
C MET A 1 86.87 23.81 -29.56
N PRO A 2 86.78 22.53 -29.94
CA PRO A 2 85.59 21.68 -30.14
C PRO A 2 85.43 20.63 -28.98
N PRO A 3 84.79 19.43 -29.07
CA PRO A 3 83.92 18.77 -30.09
C PRO A 3 82.55 18.26 -29.54
N ILE A 4 81.47 18.08 -30.32
CA ILE A 4 81.10 17.02 -31.30
C ILE A 4 81.05 15.57 -30.76
N ARG A 5 79.80 15.05 -30.71
CA ARG A 5 79.27 13.66 -30.83
C ARG A 5 79.98 12.50 -30.09
N THR A 6 79.19 11.71 -29.35
CA THR A 6 78.60 10.46 -29.89
C THR A 6 77.48 9.93 -29.00
N ALA A 7 76.40 9.46 -29.64
CA ALA A 7 75.35 8.66 -29.04
C ALA A 7 75.82 7.23 -28.81
N LYS A 8 75.38 6.58 -27.71
CA LYS A 8 75.19 5.13 -27.64
C LYS A 8 73.97 4.79 -26.78
N ASN A 9 73.22 3.84 -27.31
CA ASN A 9 71.87 3.41 -26.97
C ASN A 9 71.78 2.53 -25.72
N ASN A 10 70.52 2.46 -25.25
CA ASN A 10 69.84 1.38 -24.54
C ASN A 10 70.15 1.19 -23.05
N THR A 11 69.13 1.38 -22.21
CA THR A 11 68.25 0.25 -21.81
C THR A 11 66.94 0.75 -21.20
N PHE A 12 65.86 0.09 -21.59
CA PHE A 12 64.51 0.20 -21.05
C PHE A 12 64.49 -0.11 -19.54
N SER A 13 63.84 0.73 -18.74
CA SER A 13 63.17 0.30 -17.52
C SER A 13 62.06 1.30 -17.17
N GLY A 14 60.88 0.75 -16.88
CA GLY A 14 59.61 1.45 -16.94
C GLY A 14 59.38 2.51 -15.87
N ALA A 15 58.53 3.46 -16.22
CA ALA A 15 57.68 4.19 -15.30
C ALA A 15 56.45 4.66 -16.09
N GLN A 16 55.42 3.81 -16.13
CA GLN A 16 54.11 4.19 -16.64
C GLN A 16 53.41 4.95 -15.52
N ALA A 17 52.96 6.17 -15.81
CA ALA A 17 52.19 7.02 -14.90
C ALA A 17 50.97 6.26 -14.33
N PRO A 18 50.53 6.59 -13.10
CA PRO A 18 49.44 5.86 -12.46
C PRO A 18 48.17 6.01 -13.29
N ALA A 19 47.62 4.88 -13.70
CA ALA A 19 46.32 4.82 -14.36
C ALA A 19 45.26 5.44 -13.44
N ASP A 20 44.49 6.36 -14.00
CA ASP A 20 43.30 6.94 -13.39
C ASP A 20 42.42 5.84 -12.80
N ASN A 21 42.39 5.78 -11.46
CA ASN A 21 41.35 5.06 -10.72
C ASN A 21 40.05 5.87 -10.79
N LEU A 22 39.40 5.84 -11.96
CA LEU A 22 37.99 6.16 -12.06
C LEU A 22 37.21 5.05 -11.33
N PRO A 23 36.37 5.39 -10.34
CA PRO A 23 35.59 4.38 -9.63
C PRO A 23 34.74 3.60 -10.64
N LYS A 24 34.87 2.27 -10.61
CA LYS A 24 34.01 1.35 -11.35
C LYS A 24 32.58 1.84 -11.19
N ARG A 25 31.95 2.27 -12.30
CA ARG A 25 30.51 2.49 -12.37
C ARG A 25 29.86 1.28 -11.71
N MET A 26 29.36 1.44 -10.48
CA MET A 26 28.50 0.44 -9.87
C MET A 26 27.34 0.30 -10.83
N LEU A 27 27.29 -0.82 -11.55
CA LEU A 27 26.13 -1.19 -12.34
C LEU A 27 24.97 -1.20 -11.35
N LEU A 28 24.12 -0.18 -11.43
CA LEU A 28 22.83 -0.15 -10.75
C LEU A 28 22.20 -1.51 -11.05
N LYS A 29 21.96 -2.33 -10.02
CA LYS A 29 21.23 -3.60 -10.17
C LYS A 29 20.02 -3.30 -11.05
N SER A 30 19.92 -3.95 -12.20
CA SER A 30 18.86 -3.67 -13.15
C SER A 30 17.53 -3.85 -12.44
N ILE A 31 16.67 -2.82 -12.47
CA ILE A 31 15.38 -2.86 -11.80
C ILE A 31 14.62 -4.10 -12.30
N PRO A 32 14.15 -4.99 -11.41
CA PRO A 32 13.50 -6.23 -11.82
C PRO A 32 12.27 -5.93 -12.69
N LYS A 33 12.03 -6.78 -13.69
CA LYS A 33 10.85 -6.66 -14.55
C LYS A 33 9.57 -6.87 -13.75
N GLY A 34 9.58 -7.83 -12.81
CA GLY A 34 8.44 -8.24 -12.00
C GLY A 34 7.27 -8.82 -12.80
N VAL A 35 6.25 -9.28 -12.09
CA VAL A 35 4.97 -9.73 -12.66
C VAL A 35 3.93 -8.63 -12.59
N LYS A 36 2.90 -8.66 -13.46
CA LYS A 36 1.81 -7.67 -13.45
C LYS A 36 0.99 -7.70 -12.15
N ASP A 37 0.68 -8.92 -11.72
CA ASP A 37 -0.14 -9.24 -10.55
C ASP A 37 0.72 -10.01 -9.55
N ALA A 38 1.34 -9.30 -8.62
CA ALA A 38 2.14 -9.91 -7.55
C ALA A 38 1.20 -10.39 -6.45
N ARG A 39 1.26 -11.69 -6.13
CA ARG A 39 0.40 -12.33 -5.13
C ARG A 39 1.27 -13.02 -4.08
N PHE A 40 0.98 -12.76 -2.82
CA PHE A 40 1.69 -13.30 -1.66
C PHE A 40 0.68 -13.96 -0.73
N GLY A 41 0.74 -15.28 -0.57
CA GLY A 41 -0.19 -16.04 0.27
C GLY A 41 0.21 -16.05 1.75
N SER A 42 1.51 -16.00 2.04
CA SER A 42 2.06 -16.11 3.41
C SER A 42 3.28 -15.19 3.57
N SER A 43 3.38 -14.46 4.67
CA SER A 43 4.51 -13.54 4.91
C SER A 43 5.83 -14.30 5.05
N ASP A 44 5.85 -15.34 5.89
CA ASP A 44 7.02 -16.21 6.13
C ASP A 44 7.51 -16.99 4.88
N HIS A 45 6.62 -17.39 3.97
CA HIS A 45 7.00 -18.19 2.81
C HIS A 45 7.23 -17.36 1.55
N ASP A 46 6.42 -16.34 1.31
CA ASP A 46 6.37 -15.64 0.02
C ASP A 46 7.05 -14.27 0.06
N TRP A 47 7.25 -13.69 1.25
CA TRP A 47 7.83 -12.36 1.40
C TRP A 47 9.34 -12.39 1.64
N ASP A 48 9.77 -13.00 2.75
CA ASP A 48 11.14 -12.92 3.27
C ASP A 48 12.21 -13.24 2.22
N GLY A 49 12.90 -12.19 1.73
CA GLY A 49 13.96 -12.27 0.73
C GLY A 49 13.51 -12.65 -0.69
N LYS A 50 12.20 -12.72 -0.95
CA LYS A 50 11.62 -13.21 -2.21
C LYS A 50 10.79 -12.15 -2.94
N TYR A 51 10.21 -11.19 -2.23
CA TYR A 51 9.34 -10.18 -2.84
C TYR A 51 10.03 -9.36 -3.93
N GLU A 52 11.34 -9.08 -3.80
CA GLU A 52 12.15 -8.34 -4.79
C GLU A 52 12.24 -9.04 -6.15
N GLN A 53 12.04 -10.36 -6.20
CA GLN A 53 12.05 -11.15 -7.43
C GLN A 53 10.71 -11.09 -8.17
N VAL A 54 9.63 -10.80 -7.43
CA VAL A 54 8.25 -10.81 -7.91
C VAL A 54 7.79 -9.39 -8.28
N ILE A 55 8.13 -8.41 -7.45
CA ILE A 55 7.74 -7.01 -7.65
C ILE A 55 8.76 -6.29 -8.53
N GLY A 56 8.29 -5.57 -9.53
CA GLY A 56 9.15 -4.85 -10.45
C GLY A 56 8.40 -3.87 -11.35
N MET A 57 9.05 -3.43 -12.43
CA MET A 57 8.53 -2.38 -13.33
C MET A 57 7.20 -2.71 -14.02
N SER A 58 6.86 -3.99 -14.13
CA SER A 58 5.60 -4.49 -14.70
C SER A 58 4.49 -4.61 -13.68
N THR A 59 4.81 -4.59 -12.38
CA THR A 59 3.84 -4.75 -11.30
C THR A 59 2.87 -3.59 -11.27
N ARG A 60 1.60 -3.93 -11.21
CA ARG A 60 0.48 -3.00 -11.07
C ARG A 60 -0.34 -3.33 -9.84
N ASN A 61 -0.46 -4.61 -9.53
CA ASN A 61 -1.31 -5.10 -8.48
C ASN A 61 -0.46 -5.89 -7.49
N ILE A 62 -0.59 -5.55 -6.20
CA ILE A 62 -0.03 -6.31 -5.08
C ILE A 62 -1.21 -6.84 -4.29
N VAL A 63 -1.25 -8.15 -4.10
CA VAL A 63 -2.33 -8.85 -3.40
C VAL A 63 -1.74 -9.75 -2.32
N PHE A 64 -2.21 -9.58 -1.10
CA PHE A 64 -1.87 -10.39 0.06
C PHE A 64 -3.05 -11.32 0.39
N GLY A 65 -2.75 -12.60 0.59
CA GLY A 65 -3.72 -13.67 0.76
C GLY A 65 -3.92 -14.14 2.20
N SER A 66 -4.64 -15.25 2.32
CA SER A 66 -5.26 -15.77 3.54
C SER A 66 -4.34 -16.23 4.67
N ARG A 67 -3.01 -16.24 4.50
CA ARG A 67 -2.07 -16.51 5.60
C ARG A 67 -1.07 -15.37 5.81
N PHE A 68 -1.27 -14.24 5.14
CA PHE A 68 -0.36 -13.11 5.21
C PHE A 68 -0.63 -12.26 6.44
N VAL A 69 0.41 -11.97 7.23
CA VAL A 69 0.34 -10.98 8.32
C VAL A 69 0.91 -9.68 7.79
N LEU A 70 0.05 -8.71 7.48
CA LEU A 70 0.47 -7.43 6.92
C LEU A 70 0.88 -6.46 8.03
N THR A 71 2.06 -5.88 7.89
CA THR A 71 2.64 -4.91 8.84
C THR A 71 3.27 -3.76 8.08
N ASP A 72 3.65 -2.71 8.80
CA ASP A 72 4.38 -1.56 8.28
C ASP A 72 5.65 -1.94 7.51
N ASP A 73 6.41 -2.91 8.00
CA ASP A 73 7.67 -3.37 7.38
C ASP A 73 7.46 -3.83 5.93
N HIS A 74 6.33 -4.49 5.65
CA HIS A 74 6.01 -4.95 4.30
C HIS A 74 5.71 -3.78 3.35
N ILE A 75 5.10 -2.70 3.85
CA ILE A 75 4.96 -1.47 3.06
C ILE A 75 6.36 -0.90 2.81
N ASP A 76 7.21 -0.86 3.83
CA ASP A 76 8.53 -0.23 3.77
C ASP A 76 9.47 -0.94 2.80
N ASP A 77 9.41 -2.26 2.79
CA ASP A 77 10.02 -3.12 1.80
C ASP A 77 9.61 -2.76 0.37
N ILE A 78 8.30 -2.59 0.11
CA ILE A 78 7.80 -2.16 -1.21
C ILE A 78 8.34 -0.78 -1.56
N LEU A 79 8.37 0.15 -0.60
CA LEU A 79 8.88 1.50 -0.83
C LEU A 79 10.38 1.50 -1.11
N ALA A 80 11.14 0.61 -0.47
CA ALA A 80 12.58 0.44 -0.66
C ALA A 80 12.95 -0.06 -2.06
N LEU A 81 12.03 -0.72 -2.79
CA LEU A 81 12.20 -1.06 -4.21
C LEU A 81 12.32 0.19 -5.11
N GLY A 82 11.89 1.34 -4.62
CA GLY A 82 12.13 2.64 -5.21
C GLY A 82 10.93 3.27 -5.92
N SER A 83 11.01 4.60 -6.06
CA SER A 83 9.95 5.43 -6.64
C SER A 83 9.46 4.99 -8.02
N PRO A 84 10.30 4.53 -8.98
CA PRO A 84 9.83 4.07 -10.28
C PRO A 84 8.84 2.91 -10.21
N ILE A 85 9.04 1.96 -9.29
CA ILE A 85 8.13 0.82 -9.07
C ILE A 85 6.87 1.31 -8.34
N CYS A 86 7.02 2.09 -7.28
CA CYS A 86 5.89 2.62 -6.50
C CYS A 86 4.88 3.37 -7.37
N LYS A 87 5.37 4.21 -8.30
CA LYS A 87 4.53 4.96 -9.26
C LYS A 87 3.80 4.07 -10.27
N LYS A 88 4.13 2.79 -10.38
CA LYS A 88 3.42 1.83 -11.24
C LYS A 88 2.32 1.08 -10.49
N ILE A 89 2.34 1.06 -9.16
CA ILE A 89 1.34 0.35 -8.37
C ILE A 89 -0.01 1.06 -8.50
N VAL A 90 -1.02 0.27 -8.80
CA VAL A 90 -2.40 0.70 -9.08
C VAL A 90 -3.35 0.08 -8.05
N HIS A 91 -3.13 -1.18 -7.67
CA HIS A 91 -3.94 -1.86 -6.66
C HIS A 91 -3.06 -2.40 -5.53
N PHE A 92 -3.44 -2.11 -4.29
CA PHE A 92 -2.86 -2.66 -3.08
C PHE A 92 -3.99 -3.31 -2.28
N ILE A 93 -3.95 -4.64 -2.17
CA ILE A 93 -5.10 -5.43 -1.72
C ILE A 93 -4.63 -6.42 -0.66
N PHE A 94 -5.17 -6.31 0.55
CA PHE A 94 -5.08 -7.28 1.61
C PHE A 94 -6.48 -7.83 1.90
N ILE A 95 -6.63 -9.16 1.88
CA ILE A 95 -7.90 -9.85 2.05
C ILE A 95 -7.87 -10.66 3.34
N TYR A 96 -8.89 -10.47 4.17
CA TYR A 96 -9.14 -11.25 5.36
C TYR A 96 -10.28 -12.25 5.07
N GLU A 97 -9.92 -13.51 4.82
CA GLU A 97 -10.89 -14.56 4.44
C GLU A 97 -10.75 -15.86 5.23
N ASP A 98 -9.56 -16.18 5.76
CA ASP A 98 -9.37 -17.36 6.61
C ASP A 98 -9.65 -17.00 8.07
N VAL A 99 -10.58 -17.73 8.66
CA VAL A 99 -10.99 -17.63 10.07
C VAL A 99 -10.95 -18.99 10.75
N GLY A 100 -10.41 -20.01 10.09
CA GLY A 100 -10.30 -21.35 10.65
C GLY A 100 -9.38 -21.39 11.87
N TYR A 101 -9.34 -22.55 12.54
CA TYR A 101 -8.51 -22.75 13.73
C TYR A 101 -7.01 -22.46 13.53
N GLY A 102 -6.53 -22.54 12.29
CA GLY A 102 -5.15 -22.22 11.90
C GLY A 102 -4.97 -20.84 11.27
N ALA A 103 -6.00 -19.99 11.24
CA ALA A 103 -5.95 -18.67 10.61
C ALA A 103 -4.86 -17.81 11.23
N ARG A 104 -4.07 -17.18 10.35
CA ARG A 104 -2.94 -16.31 10.74
C ARG A 104 -3.00 -14.95 10.08
N ASN A 105 -3.80 -14.79 9.03
CA ASN A 105 -3.96 -13.53 8.33
C ASN A 105 -4.54 -12.45 9.24
N ASN A 106 -3.85 -11.33 9.33
CA ASN A 106 -4.36 -10.11 9.93
C ASN A 106 -3.55 -8.92 9.42
N ALA A 107 -4.06 -7.72 9.63
CA ALA A 107 -3.35 -6.46 9.41
C ALA A 107 -3.47 -5.57 10.66
N GLU A 108 -3.51 -6.19 11.85
CA GLU A 108 -3.77 -5.48 13.11
C GLU A 108 -2.63 -4.51 13.43
N SER A 109 -1.38 -4.90 13.17
CA SER A 109 -0.21 -4.05 13.43
C SER A 109 0.04 -2.97 12.38
N LEU A 110 -0.84 -2.80 11.38
CA LEU A 110 -0.68 -1.79 10.35
C LEU A 110 -1.09 -0.40 10.88
N THR A 111 -0.21 0.58 10.73
CA THR A 111 -0.40 1.93 11.29
C THR A 111 -0.91 2.96 10.27
N ASN A 112 -1.42 4.09 10.79
CA ASN A 112 -1.73 5.27 9.98
C ASN A 112 -0.50 5.77 9.21
N GLU A 113 0.66 5.81 9.86
CA GLU A 113 1.91 6.30 9.29
C GLU A 113 2.33 5.47 8.08
N ALA A 114 2.19 4.14 8.14
CA ALA A 114 2.50 3.28 7.01
C ALA A 114 1.53 3.50 5.84
N VAL A 115 0.23 3.64 6.11
CA VAL A 115 -0.78 3.95 5.07
C VAL A 115 -0.52 5.32 4.43
N VAL A 116 -0.13 6.33 5.21
CA VAL A 116 0.27 7.66 4.70
C VAL A 116 1.50 7.56 3.80
N ARG A 117 2.53 6.79 4.20
CA ARG A 117 3.75 6.58 3.40
C ARG A 117 3.47 5.82 2.11
N LEU A 118 2.57 4.83 2.15
CA LEU A 118 2.05 4.15 0.97
C LEU A 118 1.40 5.14 0.02
N GLY A 119 0.49 5.99 0.51
CA GLY A 119 -0.19 7.00 -0.30
C GLY A 119 0.79 7.97 -0.97
N LYS A 120 1.74 8.52 -0.20
CA LYS A 120 2.77 9.45 -0.70
C LYS A 120 3.64 8.84 -1.79
N SER A 121 4.00 7.58 -1.66
CA SER A 121 4.94 6.91 -2.58
C SER A 121 4.25 6.34 -3.82
N CYS A 122 3.01 5.87 -3.66
CA CYS A 122 2.22 5.19 -4.68
C CYS A 122 1.05 6.05 -5.19
N ALA A 123 1.32 7.28 -5.61
CA ALA A 123 0.29 8.27 -6.00
C ALA A 123 -0.67 7.85 -7.16
N ASN A 124 -0.37 6.75 -7.86
CA ASN A 124 -1.21 6.21 -8.95
C ASN A 124 -2.19 5.12 -8.49
N LEU A 125 -2.30 4.87 -7.19
CA LEU A 125 -3.29 3.96 -6.62
C LEU A 125 -4.70 4.32 -7.08
N LYS A 126 -5.42 3.29 -7.54
CA LYS A 126 -6.84 3.33 -7.91
C LYS A 126 -7.71 2.55 -6.95
N LYS A 127 -7.16 1.50 -6.34
CA LYS A 127 -7.81 0.65 -5.35
C LYS A 127 -6.86 0.38 -4.19
N VAL A 128 -7.33 0.68 -2.98
CA VAL A 128 -6.73 0.24 -1.74
C VAL A 128 -7.78 -0.57 -1.00
N GLN A 129 -7.45 -1.80 -0.62
CA GLN A 129 -8.33 -2.66 0.16
C GLN A 129 -7.51 -3.20 1.31
N LEU A 130 -7.82 -2.75 2.52
CA LEU A 130 -7.17 -3.17 3.76
C LEU A 130 -8.27 -3.67 4.70
N GLN A 131 -8.35 -5.00 4.80
CA GLN A 131 -9.26 -5.69 5.70
C GLN A 131 -8.51 -6.08 6.98
N ALA A 132 -9.24 -6.32 8.07
CA ALA A 132 -8.66 -6.63 9.38
C ALA A 132 -7.62 -5.60 9.86
N THR A 133 -7.83 -4.32 9.56
CA THR A 133 -7.01 -3.21 10.08
C THR A 133 -7.70 -2.58 11.27
N SER A 134 -7.14 -2.75 12.47
CA SER A 134 -7.74 -2.26 13.73
C SER A 134 -7.20 -0.89 14.16
N HIS A 135 -6.05 -0.45 13.64
CA HIS A 135 -5.38 0.79 14.07
C HIS A 135 -5.25 1.85 12.96
N VAL A 136 -5.90 1.62 11.81
CA VAL A 136 -5.96 2.61 10.73
C VAL A 136 -7.24 3.44 10.90
N THR A 137 -7.07 4.72 11.24
CA THR A 137 -8.14 5.66 11.58
C THR A 137 -8.34 6.71 10.48
N ASP A 138 -9.01 7.82 10.81
CA ASP A 138 -9.17 8.98 9.94
C ASP A 138 -7.82 9.48 9.38
N ASP A 139 -6.73 9.43 10.15
CA ASP A 139 -5.42 9.93 9.70
C ASP A 139 -4.86 9.12 8.52
N GLY A 140 -4.94 7.79 8.59
CA GLY A 140 -4.55 6.90 7.50
C GLY A 140 -5.44 7.07 6.27
N LEU A 141 -6.76 7.20 6.48
CA LEU A 141 -7.72 7.44 5.41
C LEU A 141 -7.48 8.79 4.71
N LEU A 142 -7.24 9.85 5.48
CA LEU A 142 -6.93 11.19 5.00
C LEU A 142 -5.62 11.19 4.20
N GLY A 143 -4.60 10.44 4.67
CA GLY A 143 -3.37 10.22 3.93
C GLY A 143 -3.59 9.66 2.52
N LEU A 144 -4.52 8.73 2.36
CA LEU A 144 -4.90 8.22 1.03
C LEU A 144 -5.61 9.28 0.19
N PHE A 145 -6.54 10.04 0.77
CA PHE A 145 -7.28 11.09 0.05
C PHE A 145 -6.38 12.20 -0.50
N GLN A 146 -5.41 12.64 0.30
CA GLN A 146 -4.50 13.73 -0.06
C GLN A 146 -3.49 13.33 -1.14
N ASN A 147 -3.04 12.08 -1.15
CA ASN A 147 -1.88 11.68 -1.94
C ASN A 147 -2.20 10.84 -3.19
N CYS A 148 -3.42 10.30 -3.31
CA CYS A 148 -3.78 9.37 -4.38
C CYS A 148 -4.99 9.87 -5.21
N PRO A 149 -4.83 10.90 -6.07
CA PRO A 149 -5.94 11.54 -6.80
C PRO A 149 -6.69 10.62 -7.78
N ASN A 150 -6.13 9.45 -8.10
CA ASN A 150 -6.73 8.47 -8.99
C ASN A 150 -7.56 7.39 -8.26
N LEU A 151 -7.70 7.47 -6.94
CA LEU A 151 -8.50 6.51 -6.19
C LEU A 151 -9.95 6.47 -6.67
N THR A 152 -10.43 5.25 -6.83
CA THR A 152 -11.80 4.93 -7.23
C THR A 152 -12.51 4.05 -6.21
N SER A 153 -11.74 3.29 -5.43
CA SER A 153 -12.21 2.36 -4.41
C SER A 153 -11.26 2.36 -3.22
N VAL A 154 -11.78 2.57 -2.02
CA VAL A 154 -11.05 2.40 -0.77
C VAL A 154 -11.87 1.49 0.14
N GLU A 155 -11.22 0.52 0.77
CA GLU A 155 -11.79 -0.28 1.85
C GLU A 155 -10.83 -0.24 3.04
N LEU A 156 -11.33 0.21 4.19
CA LEU A 156 -10.66 0.17 5.48
C LEU A 156 -11.65 -0.43 6.49
N THR A 157 -11.41 -1.67 6.89
CA THR A 157 -12.36 -2.44 7.72
C THR A 157 -11.61 -3.25 8.75
N GLY A 158 -12.05 -3.20 10.01
CA GLY A 158 -11.51 -4.03 11.08
C GLY A 158 -12.10 -5.44 11.10
N THR A 159 -11.74 -6.20 12.14
CA THR A 159 -12.44 -7.45 12.54
C THR A 159 -13.29 -7.19 13.77
N SER A 160 -14.28 -8.05 14.05
CA SER A 160 -15.06 -7.98 15.29
C SER A 160 -14.23 -8.31 16.56
N ARG A 161 -13.00 -8.82 16.41
CA ARG A 161 -12.12 -9.23 17.51
C ARG A 161 -11.20 -8.11 17.97
N GLY A 162 -10.86 -7.17 17.09
CA GLY A 162 -10.02 -6.04 17.43
C GLY A 162 -10.79 -5.03 18.26
N SER A 163 -10.24 -4.62 19.41
CA SER A 163 -10.58 -3.35 20.04
C SER A 163 -9.92 -2.22 19.23
N GLY A 164 -10.34 -2.09 17.97
CA GLY A 164 -9.77 -1.13 17.05
C GLY A 164 -10.26 0.28 17.31
N ASP A 165 -9.46 1.26 16.89
CA ASP A 165 -9.86 2.66 16.93
C ASP A 165 -11.00 2.91 15.94
N SER A 166 -12.05 3.59 16.41
CA SER A 166 -13.21 3.93 15.59
C SER A 166 -12.89 5.09 14.65
N LEU A 167 -13.50 5.08 13.46
CA LEU A 167 -13.47 6.23 12.56
C LEU A 167 -14.40 7.30 13.11
N SER A 168 -13.84 8.44 13.47
CA SER A 168 -14.60 9.58 13.99
C SER A 168 -15.40 10.30 12.90
N GLY A 169 -14.95 10.21 11.64
CA GLY A 169 -15.52 10.87 10.48
C GLY A 169 -14.83 12.18 10.10
N THR A 170 -13.79 12.59 10.82
CA THR A 170 -13.02 13.81 10.49
C THR A 170 -12.40 13.74 9.10
N ALA A 171 -11.89 12.59 8.65
CA ALA A 171 -11.36 12.45 7.29
C ALA A 171 -12.45 12.64 6.22
N LEU A 172 -13.70 12.29 6.54
CA LEU A 172 -14.84 12.50 5.64
C LEU A 172 -15.23 13.97 5.57
N ASP A 173 -15.18 14.69 6.70
CA ASP A 173 -15.41 16.13 6.73
C ASP A 173 -14.30 16.89 5.99
N GLU A 174 -13.03 16.54 6.20
CA GLU A 174 -11.90 17.09 5.45
C GLU A 174 -12.05 16.84 3.93
N LEU A 175 -12.51 15.65 3.53
CA LEU A 175 -12.76 15.36 2.11
C LEU A 175 -13.90 16.21 1.50
N ARG A 176 -14.83 16.72 2.33
CA ARG A 176 -15.89 17.64 1.89
C ARG A 176 -15.36 19.05 1.69
N GLU A 177 -14.51 19.52 2.61
CA GLU A 177 -13.84 20.81 2.50
C GLU A 177 -12.84 20.86 1.33
N HIS A 178 -12.32 19.69 0.91
CA HIS A 178 -11.40 19.53 -0.21
C HIS A 178 -12.00 18.67 -1.36
N PRO A 179 -12.96 19.20 -2.14
CA PRO A 179 -13.62 18.46 -3.21
C PRO A 179 -12.67 18.01 -4.34
N GLU A 180 -11.53 18.66 -4.49
CA GLU A 180 -10.46 18.31 -5.44
C GLU A 180 -9.72 17.01 -5.06
N TRP A 181 -9.81 16.55 -3.81
CA TRP A 181 -9.23 15.28 -3.39
C TRP A 181 -10.08 14.10 -3.85
N VAL A 182 -9.37 13.08 -4.35
CA VAL A 182 -9.94 11.83 -4.88
C VAL A 182 -11.24 12.04 -5.69
N PRO A 183 -11.23 12.89 -6.73
CA PRO A 183 -12.45 13.31 -7.42
C PRO A 183 -13.14 12.17 -8.18
N LYS A 184 -12.46 11.03 -8.35
CA LYS A 184 -12.94 9.83 -9.03
C LYS A 184 -13.41 8.74 -8.04
N LEU A 185 -13.44 9.01 -6.74
CA LEU A 185 -13.85 8.03 -5.73
C LEU A 185 -15.32 7.65 -5.94
N LYS A 186 -15.55 6.35 -6.13
CA LYS A 186 -16.89 5.77 -6.37
C LYS A 186 -17.33 4.83 -5.25
N LYS A 187 -16.38 4.18 -4.59
CA LYS A 187 -16.63 3.19 -3.55
C LYS A 187 -15.76 3.50 -2.34
N LEU A 188 -16.40 3.60 -1.18
CA LEU A 188 -15.72 3.75 0.11
C LEU A 188 -16.35 2.75 1.07
N ILE A 189 -15.60 1.75 1.51
CA ILE A 189 -16.06 0.67 2.39
C ILE A 189 -15.38 0.86 3.74
N LEU A 190 -16.17 1.03 4.80
CA LEU A 190 -15.67 1.40 6.13
C LEU A 190 -16.21 0.46 7.20
N GLY A 191 -15.34 0.08 8.13
CA GLY A 191 -15.65 -0.82 9.25
C GLY A 191 -16.37 -0.19 10.43
N GLU A 192 -17.08 0.92 10.23
CA GLU A 192 -17.75 1.67 11.30
C GLU A 192 -19.22 1.28 11.44
N GLY A 193 -19.76 1.37 12.65
CA GLY A 193 -21.17 1.04 12.93
C GLY A 193 -22.09 2.27 12.92
N GLU A 194 -23.40 2.04 12.78
CA GLU A 194 -24.40 3.12 12.81
C GLU A 194 -24.52 3.84 14.17
N HIS A 195 -23.92 3.29 15.23
CA HIS A 195 -23.96 3.85 16.57
C HIS A 195 -23.10 5.13 16.71
N ASN A 196 -22.07 5.30 15.87
CA ASN A 196 -21.24 6.50 15.86
C ASN A 196 -21.95 7.66 15.13
N LYS A 197 -22.68 8.49 15.88
CA LYS A 197 -23.50 9.58 15.32
C LYS A 197 -22.70 10.64 14.56
N LEU A 198 -21.47 10.95 15.00
CA LEU A 198 -20.62 11.96 14.36
C LEU A 198 -20.15 11.47 13.00
N PHE A 199 -19.61 10.24 12.96
CA PHE A 199 -19.24 9.58 11.72
C PHE A 199 -20.41 9.49 10.74
N MET A 200 -21.59 9.04 11.22
CA MET A 200 -22.79 8.93 10.39
C MET A 200 -23.24 10.26 9.80
N LYS A 201 -23.09 11.37 10.56
CA LYS A 201 -23.39 12.71 10.07
C LYS A 201 -22.43 13.11 8.94
N ALA A 202 -21.12 12.95 9.14
CA ALA A 202 -20.09 13.28 8.15
C ALA A 202 -20.26 12.44 6.86
N MET A 203 -20.43 11.13 7.01
CA MET A 203 -20.65 10.19 5.90
C MET A 203 -21.90 10.53 5.08
N ARG A 204 -23.03 10.80 5.74
CA ARG A 204 -24.27 11.17 5.05
C ARG A 204 -24.16 12.51 4.34
N ALA A 205 -23.40 13.46 4.88
CA ALA A 205 -23.14 14.74 4.22
C ALA A 205 -22.25 14.54 2.98
N LEU A 206 -21.15 13.80 3.10
CA LEU A 206 -20.24 13.49 1.99
C LEU A 206 -20.98 12.80 0.83
N THR A 207 -21.82 11.80 1.11
CA THR A 207 -22.57 11.10 0.05
C THR A 207 -23.67 11.95 -0.60
N LYS A 208 -24.14 13.03 0.04
CA LYS A 208 -25.04 14.02 -0.60
C LYS A 208 -24.28 14.91 -1.57
N GLU A 209 -23.11 15.38 -1.17
CA GLU A 209 -22.25 16.26 -1.99
C GLU A 209 -21.61 15.52 -3.16
N ARG A 210 -21.32 14.23 -2.98
CA ARG A 210 -20.78 13.34 -4.03
C ARG A 210 -21.82 12.28 -4.42
N PRO A 211 -22.83 12.59 -5.27
CA PRO A 211 -23.91 11.66 -5.60
C PRO A 211 -23.46 10.40 -6.38
N GLY A 212 -22.25 10.42 -6.94
CA GLY A 212 -21.61 9.27 -7.59
C GLY A 212 -20.85 8.34 -6.62
N LEU A 213 -20.68 8.74 -5.36
CA LEU A 213 -20.03 7.96 -4.31
C LEU A 213 -21.06 7.07 -3.61
N THR A 214 -20.74 5.79 -3.48
CA THR A 214 -21.41 4.87 -2.56
C THR A 214 -20.48 4.63 -1.38
N VAL A 215 -21.00 4.83 -0.17
CA VAL A 215 -20.32 4.43 1.07
C VAL A 215 -20.98 3.16 1.58
N THR A 216 -20.21 2.11 1.86
CA THR A 216 -20.69 0.86 2.43
C THR A 216 -20.15 0.72 3.83
N LEU A 217 -21.02 0.61 4.82
CA LEU A 217 -20.64 0.20 6.17
C LEU A 217 -20.60 -1.31 6.19
N LEU A 218 -19.45 -1.91 6.47
CA LEU A 218 -19.26 -3.36 6.41
C LEU A 218 -18.68 -3.85 7.73
N GLN A 219 -19.44 -4.72 8.40
CA GLN A 219 -19.05 -5.41 9.61
C GLN A 219 -18.79 -6.88 9.29
N ARG A 220 -17.69 -7.41 9.84
CA ARG A 220 -17.31 -8.82 9.68
C ARG A 220 -17.40 -9.54 11.02
N HIS A 221 -18.05 -10.69 11.02
CA HIS A 221 -18.28 -11.50 12.20
C HIS A 221 -17.71 -12.90 11.96
N GLU A 222 -16.88 -13.35 12.89
CA GLU A 222 -16.51 -14.75 12.99
C GLU A 222 -17.63 -15.49 13.70
N VAL A 223 -18.32 -16.37 12.97
CA VAL A 223 -19.43 -17.17 13.48
C VAL A 223 -19.07 -18.64 13.45
N LYS A 224 -19.41 -19.36 14.52
CA LYS A 224 -19.19 -20.81 14.57
C LYS A 224 -20.39 -21.54 13.98
N LYS A 225 -20.19 -22.28 12.89
CA LYS A 225 -21.21 -23.12 12.26
C LYS A 225 -20.72 -24.56 12.15
N TRP A 226 -21.52 -25.49 12.65
CA TRP A 226 -21.27 -26.94 12.53
C TRP A 226 -19.88 -27.42 13.00
N GLY A 227 -19.22 -26.69 13.89
CA GLY A 227 -17.89 -27.04 14.42
C GLY A 227 -16.75 -26.22 13.82
N ASP A 228 -16.96 -25.58 12.68
CA ASP A 228 -15.99 -24.73 11.99
C ASP A 228 -16.32 -23.24 12.18
N TRP A 229 -15.31 -22.40 11.93
CA TRP A 229 -15.45 -20.96 11.90
C TRP A 229 -15.71 -20.49 10.47
N GLU A 230 -16.71 -19.64 10.30
CA GLU A 230 -17.04 -18.98 9.04
C GLU A 230 -17.06 -17.47 9.23
N LEU A 231 -16.75 -16.76 8.15
CA LEU A 231 -16.82 -15.31 8.10
C LEU A 231 -18.19 -14.89 7.55
N GLU A 232 -18.95 -14.15 8.33
CA GLU A 232 -20.18 -13.50 7.88
C GLU A 232 -19.98 -11.99 7.76
N GLU A 233 -20.57 -11.40 6.72
CA GLU A 233 -20.52 -9.96 6.50
C GLU A 233 -21.92 -9.37 6.60
N THR A 234 -22.06 -8.33 7.41
CA THR A 234 -23.23 -7.44 7.38
C THR A 234 -22.82 -6.16 6.67
N LYS A 235 -23.56 -5.76 5.64
CA LYS A 235 -23.27 -4.53 4.90
C LYS A 235 -24.51 -3.66 4.72
N ILE A 236 -24.32 -2.35 4.85
CA ILE A 236 -25.35 -1.33 4.60
C ILE A 236 -24.76 -0.30 3.66
N GLU A 237 -25.42 -0.06 2.54
CA GLU A 237 -24.97 0.91 1.54
C GLU A 237 -25.67 2.25 1.72
N TYR A 238 -24.93 3.34 1.58
CA TYR A 238 -25.42 4.71 1.62
C TYR A 238 -25.07 5.44 0.33
N LYS A 239 -26.06 6.16 -0.19
CA LYS A 239 -25.93 7.01 -1.36
C LYS A 239 -26.85 8.22 -1.21
N LYS A 240 -26.38 9.41 -1.60
CA LYS A 240 -27.17 10.66 -1.47
C LYS A 240 -27.68 10.89 -0.04
N GLY A 241 -26.90 10.48 0.97
CA GLY A 241 -27.22 10.63 2.39
C GLY A 241 -28.32 9.73 2.95
N ARG A 242 -28.72 8.68 2.22
CA ARG A 242 -29.74 7.70 2.63
C ARG A 242 -29.24 6.29 2.41
N VAL A 243 -29.85 5.33 3.10
CA VAL A 243 -29.66 3.91 2.82
C VAL A 243 -30.09 3.63 1.38
N ALA A 244 -29.24 2.95 0.61
CA ALA A 244 -29.54 2.45 -0.71
C ALA A 244 -30.17 1.05 -0.58
N TRP A 245 -31.37 0.90 -1.15
CA TRP A 245 -32.09 -0.37 -1.27
C TRP A 245 -31.93 -0.93 -2.68
#